data_AF-A0A081BTQ1-F1
#
_entry.id   AF-A0A081BTQ1-F1
#
_cell.length_a   1.000
_cell.length_b   1.000
_cell.length_c   1.000
_cell.angle_alpha   90.00
_cell.angle_beta   90.00
_cell.angle_gamma   90.00
#
_symmetry.space_group_name_H-M   'P 1'
#
loop_
_entity.id
_entity.type
_entity.pdbx_description
1 polymer ?
#
loop_
_entity_poly.entity_id
_entity_poly.type
_entity_poly.pdbx_seq_one_letter_code
_entity_poly.pdbx_strand_id
1 'polypeptide(L)'
;MEFTEFIKKRRDLLDLTQEDLAKRLGTATAYVGLIELGKRRPKKVTSLEKLRTALEIEEQDSGWFFRFVTYGEQSEYCQKYLDASRFYRTPLAQGIVLSEDSPVYQAFSSAIEHPNVNPEHLRQVLILLQTPEHPLSRMIDLLLEKPTEILETLLERLRFELQLLEKK
;
A
#
# COMPACT_ATOMS: atom_id res chain seq x y z
N MET A 1 11.40 -8.25 -11.94
CA MET A 1 10.94 -9.25 -10.95
C MET A 1 9.95 -10.14 -11.65
N GLU A 2 10.14 -11.46 -11.59
CA GLU A 2 9.20 -12.40 -12.19
C GLU A 2 7.98 -12.62 -11.30
N PHE A 3 6.84 -13.01 -11.88
CA PHE A 3 5.62 -13.24 -11.10
C PHE A 3 5.81 -14.34 -10.04
N THR A 4 6.56 -15.38 -10.38
CA THR A 4 6.89 -16.47 -9.45
C THR A 4 7.61 -15.95 -8.21
N GLU A 5 8.58 -15.06 -8.41
CA GLU A 5 9.36 -14.42 -7.36
C GLU A 5 8.48 -13.50 -6.50
N PHE A 6 7.60 -12.71 -7.12
CA PHE A 6 6.66 -11.86 -6.41
C PHE A 6 5.70 -12.66 -5.51
N ILE A 7 5.09 -13.71 -6.04
CA ILE A 7 4.14 -14.55 -5.28
C ILE A 7 4.85 -15.15 -4.05
N LYS A 8 6.07 -15.67 -4.25
CA LYS A 8 6.90 -16.18 -3.16
C LYS A 8 7.22 -15.10 -2.13
N LYS A 9 7.73 -13.94 -2.56
CA LYS A 9 8.07 -12.82 -1.67
C LYS A 9 6.85 -12.30 -0.91
N ARG A 10 5.69 -12.17 -1.55
CA ARG A 10 4.45 -11.74 -0.88
C ARG A 10 3.98 -12.78 0.13
N ARG A 11 4.02 -14.06 -0.21
CA ARG A 11 3.69 -15.16 0.73
C ARG A 11 4.62 -15.13 1.95
N ASP A 12 5.92 -14.97 1.74
CA ASP A 12 6.91 -14.89 2.80
C ASP A 12 6.68 -13.64 3.68
N LEU A 13 6.33 -12.49 3.09
CA LEU A 13 5.93 -11.29 3.83
C LEU A 13 4.65 -11.44 4.65
N LEU A 14 3.81 -12.41 4.28
CA LEU A 14 2.62 -12.74 5.03
C LEU A 14 2.88 -13.81 6.11
N ASP A 15 4.12 -14.24 6.30
CA ASP A 15 4.51 -15.36 7.16
C ASP A 15 3.72 -16.65 6.88
N LEU A 16 3.41 -16.88 5.59
CA LEU A 16 2.63 -18.05 5.17
C LEU A 16 3.53 -19.16 4.64
N THR A 17 3.26 -20.40 5.03
CA THR A 17 3.80 -21.56 4.30
C THR A 17 3.06 -21.75 2.97
N GLN A 18 3.61 -22.57 2.06
CA GLN A 18 2.89 -22.94 0.83
C GLN A 18 1.57 -23.67 1.14
N GLU A 19 1.51 -24.41 2.25
CA GLU A 19 0.30 -25.08 2.70
C GLU A 19 -0.76 -24.07 3.17
N ASP A 20 -0.36 -23.02 3.89
CA ASP A 20 -1.28 -21.97 4.34
C ASP A 20 -1.86 -21.20 3.16
N LEU A 21 -1.02 -20.84 2.18
CA LEU A 21 -1.49 -20.19 0.95
C LEU A 21 -2.44 -21.10 0.17
N ALA A 22 -2.15 -22.41 0.11
CA ALA A 22 -3.02 -23.38 -0.55
C ALA A 22 -4.39 -23.51 0.14
N LYS A 23 -4.41 -23.53 1.48
CA LYS A 23 -5.65 -23.51 2.27
C LYS A 23 -6.48 -22.26 1.97
N ARG A 24 -5.85 -21.07 1.94
CA ARG A 24 -6.53 -19.81 1.59
C ARG A 24 -7.10 -19.82 0.16
N LEU A 25 -6.38 -20.42 -0.78
CA LEU A 25 -6.81 -20.56 -2.17
C LEU A 25 -7.92 -21.62 -2.38
N GLY A 26 -8.09 -22.53 -1.41
CA GLY A 26 -8.92 -23.72 -1.57
C GLY A 26 -8.36 -24.69 -2.62
N THR A 27 -7.04 -24.92 -2.61
CA THR A 27 -6.32 -25.78 -3.57
C THR A 27 -5.30 -26.69 -2.89
N ALA A 28 -4.65 -27.57 -3.65
CA ALA A 28 -3.60 -28.43 -3.15
C ALA A 28 -2.26 -27.68 -3.02
N THR A 29 -1.46 -27.96 -1.98
CA THR A 29 -0.12 -27.38 -1.77
C THR A 29 0.79 -27.52 -2.99
N ALA A 30 0.70 -28.65 -3.70
CA ALA A 30 1.43 -28.88 -4.93
C ALA A 30 1.12 -27.85 -6.03
N TYR A 31 -0.12 -27.34 -6.10
CA TYR A 31 -0.50 -26.31 -7.07
C TYR A 31 0.21 -24.98 -6.79
N VAL A 32 0.33 -24.59 -5.51
CA VAL A 32 1.11 -23.40 -5.10
C VAL A 32 2.58 -23.57 -5.48
N GLY A 33 3.18 -24.73 -5.20
CA GLY A 33 4.55 -25.03 -5.61
C GLY A 33 4.74 -24.94 -7.13
N LEU A 34 3.79 -25.42 -7.94
CA LEU A 34 3.84 -25.29 -9.40
C LEU A 34 3.71 -23.84 -9.87
N ILE A 35 2.96 -23.00 -9.17
CA ILE A 35 2.88 -21.55 -9.44
C ILE A 35 4.23 -20.89 -9.14
N GLU A 36 4.81 -21.12 -7.97
CA GLU A 36 6.09 -20.51 -7.56
C GLU A 36 7.28 -21.01 -8.38
N LEU A 37 7.17 -22.18 -9.03
CA LEU A 37 8.15 -22.69 -9.98
C LEU A 37 7.89 -22.24 -11.43
N GLY A 38 6.82 -21.49 -11.69
CA GLY A 38 6.44 -21.04 -13.04
C GLY A 38 5.88 -22.13 -13.95
N LYS A 39 5.70 -23.36 -13.44
CA LYS A 39 5.13 -24.50 -14.18
C LYS A 39 3.62 -24.39 -14.37
N ARG A 40 2.94 -23.55 -13.57
CA ARG A 40 1.53 -23.20 -13.72
C ARG A 40 1.36 -21.70 -13.63
N ARG A 41 0.69 -21.12 -14.63
CA ARG A 41 0.35 -19.70 -14.65
C ARG A 41 -1.16 -19.53 -14.60
N PRO A 42 -1.72 -18.90 -13.55
CA PRO A 42 -3.15 -18.60 -13.49
C PRO A 42 -3.55 -17.65 -14.63
N LYS A 43 -4.66 -17.96 -15.32
CA LYS A 43 -5.21 -17.13 -16.40
C LYS A 43 -6.70 -16.83 -16.26
N LYS A 44 -7.42 -17.66 -15.50
CA LYS A 44 -8.86 -17.47 -15.28
C LYS A 44 -9.04 -16.38 -14.22
N VAL A 45 -9.95 -15.44 -14.48
CA VAL A 45 -10.29 -14.35 -13.56
C VAL A 45 -10.61 -14.88 -12.16
N THR A 46 -11.40 -15.95 -12.06
CA THR A 46 -11.74 -16.57 -10.77
C THR A 46 -10.53 -17.13 -10.01
N SER A 47 -9.48 -17.58 -10.72
CA SER A 47 -8.24 -18.04 -10.09
C SER A 47 -7.33 -16.89 -9.70
N LEU A 48 -7.31 -15.82 -10.50
CA LEU A 48 -6.58 -14.58 -10.20
C LEU A 48 -7.17 -13.88 -8.98
N GLU A 49 -8.50 -13.83 -8.87
CA GLU A 49 -9.20 -13.22 -7.74
C GLU A 49 -8.93 -13.99 -6.44
N LYS A 50 -9.07 -15.33 -6.47
CA LYS A 50 -8.70 -16.17 -5.33
C LYS A 50 -7.26 -15.94 -4.90
N LEU A 51 -6.34 -15.81 -5.87
CA LEU A 51 -4.93 -15.58 -5.59
C LEU A 51 -4.67 -14.18 -5.02
N ARG A 52 -5.36 -13.15 -5.52
CA ARG A 52 -5.32 -11.79 -5.00
C ARG A 52 -5.76 -11.76 -3.53
N THR A 53 -6.94 -12.30 -3.24
CA THR A 53 -7.48 -12.35 -1.87
C THR A 53 -6.57 -13.16 -0.95
N ALA A 54 -6.09 -14.32 -1.38
CA ALA A 54 -5.23 -15.17 -0.55
C ALA A 54 -3.88 -14.52 -0.21
N LEU A 55 -3.38 -13.65 -1.09
CA LEU A 55 -2.16 -12.86 -0.93
C LEU A 55 -2.41 -11.47 -0.35
N GLU A 56 -3.64 -11.18 0.11
CA GLU A 56 -4.02 -9.90 0.72
C GLU A 56 -3.58 -8.71 -0.15
N ILE A 57 -3.73 -8.84 -1.46
CA ILE A 57 -3.55 -7.73 -2.40
C ILE A 57 -4.84 -6.94 -2.40
N GLU A 58 -4.78 -5.62 -2.24
CA GLU A 58 -5.98 -4.78 -2.10
C GLU A 58 -6.75 -4.67 -3.43
N GLU A 59 -8.02 -4.30 -3.36
CA GLU A 59 -8.90 -4.25 -4.55
C GLU A 59 -8.44 -3.21 -5.57
N GLN A 60 -7.93 -2.06 -5.09
CA GLN A 60 -7.31 -1.02 -5.91
C GLN A 60 -6.10 -1.54 -6.72
N ASP A 61 -5.43 -2.57 -6.21
CA ASP A 61 -4.23 -3.17 -6.81
C ASP A 61 -4.54 -4.34 -7.75
N SER A 62 -5.81 -4.78 -7.81
CA SER A 62 -6.28 -5.89 -8.69
C SER A 62 -5.83 -5.71 -10.14
N GLY A 63 -5.93 -4.48 -10.65
CA GLY A 63 -5.71 -4.16 -12.06
C GLY A 63 -4.29 -4.46 -12.53
N TRP A 64 -3.29 -4.03 -11.76
CA TRP A 64 -1.89 -4.31 -12.12
C TRP A 64 -1.49 -5.73 -11.77
N PHE A 65 -1.98 -6.25 -10.66
CA PHE A 65 -1.71 -7.61 -10.23
C PHE A 65 -2.15 -8.63 -11.27
N PHE A 66 -3.34 -8.47 -11.88
CA PHE A 66 -3.84 -9.40 -12.89
C PHE A 66 -3.01 -9.38 -14.17
N ARG A 67 -2.61 -8.19 -14.66
CA ARG A 67 -1.75 -8.08 -15.86
C ARG A 67 -0.38 -8.66 -15.61
N PHE A 68 0.18 -8.40 -14.43
CA PHE A 68 1.45 -8.95 -14.03
C PHE A 68 1.42 -10.50 -13.92
N VAL A 69 0.47 -11.05 -13.18
CA VAL A 69 0.37 -12.52 -13.03
C VAL A 69 0.05 -13.19 -14.36
N THR A 70 -0.75 -12.59 -15.23
CA THR A 70 -1.17 -13.23 -16.50
C THR A 70 -0.14 -13.08 -17.61
N TYR A 71 0.44 -11.88 -17.77
CA TYR A 71 1.25 -11.50 -18.93
C TYR A 71 2.70 -11.12 -18.57
N GLY A 72 2.98 -10.79 -17.32
CA GLY A 72 4.30 -10.35 -16.86
C GLY A 72 4.53 -8.84 -17.05
N GLU A 73 3.48 -8.12 -17.43
CA GLU A 73 3.48 -6.67 -17.57
C GLU A 73 3.48 -5.98 -16.20
N GLN A 74 3.80 -4.68 -16.16
CA GLN A 74 3.67 -3.86 -14.96
C GLN A 74 4.53 -4.36 -13.77
N SER A 75 5.64 -5.03 -14.08
CA SER A 75 6.58 -5.57 -13.07
C SER A 75 7.22 -4.49 -12.21
N GLU A 76 7.22 -3.23 -12.66
CA GLU A 76 7.71 -2.06 -11.94
C GLU A 76 6.89 -1.71 -10.68
N TYR A 77 5.64 -2.20 -10.58
CA TYR A 77 4.79 -2.01 -9.39
C TYR A 77 5.08 -3.05 -8.31
N CYS A 78 5.65 -4.21 -8.65
CA CYS A 78 5.83 -5.32 -7.73
C CYS A 78 6.76 -4.98 -6.56
N GLN A 79 7.92 -4.39 -6.86
CA GLN A 79 8.88 -4.03 -5.81
C GLN A 79 8.31 -2.91 -4.92
N LYS A 80 7.70 -1.90 -5.54
CA LYS A 80 7.03 -0.80 -4.81
C LYS A 80 5.95 -1.33 -3.86
N TYR A 81 5.14 -2.27 -4.32
CA TYR A 81 4.09 -2.89 -3.50
C TYR A 81 4.68 -3.69 -2.33
N LEU A 82 5.70 -4.51 -2.57
CA LEU A 82 6.35 -5.31 -1.52
C LEU A 82 7.03 -4.43 -0.47
N ASP A 83 7.70 -3.37 -0.90
CA ASP A 83 8.34 -2.42 0.00
C ASP A 83 7.29 -1.72 0.86
N ALA A 84 6.24 -1.16 0.25
CA ALA A 84 5.14 -0.54 0.98
C ALA A 84 4.49 -1.53 1.96
N SER A 85 4.20 -2.76 1.53
CA SER A 85 3.60 -3.82 2.36
C SER A 85 4.45 -4.22 3.57
N ARG A 86 5.78 -4.12 3.48
CA ARG A 86 6.69 -4.39 4.62
C ARG A 86 6.49 -3.35 5.73
N PHE A 87 6.30 -2.08 5.35
CA PHE A 87 6.10 -0.99 6.29
C PHE A 87 4.73 -1.07 6.98
N TYR A 88 3.69 -1.57 6.30
CA TYR A 88 2.31 -1.58 6.82
C TYR A 88 1.97 -2.75 7.78
N ARG A 89 2.92 -3.65 8.08
CA ARG A 89 2.71 -4.76 9.03
C ARG A 89 3.03 -4.41 10.50
N THR A 90 3.46 -3.18 10.78
CA THR A 90 3.63 -2.63 12.14
C THR A 90 2.36 -1.84 12.55
N PRO A 91 2.12 -1.49 13.84
CA PRO A 91 0.88 -1.67 14.60
C PRO A 91 -0.28 -0.67 14.30
N LEU A 92 -0.28 0.00 13.14
CA LEU A 92 -1.31 0.95 12.72
C LEU A 92 -2.70 0.32 12.52
N ALA A 93 -2.79 -1.01 12.43
CA ALA A 93 -4.06 -1.74 12.32
C ALA A 93 -4.96 -1.62 13.57
N GLN A 94 -4.51 -0.96 14.65
CA GLN A 94 -5.28 -0.73 15.89
C GLN A 94 -6.02 0.61 15.95
N GLY A 95 -6.37 1.21 14.81
CA GLY A 95 -7.34 2.31 14.77
C GLY A 95 -6.86 3.61 15.41
N ILE A 96 -5.83 4.24 14.83
CA ILE A 96 -5.41 5.57 15.25
C ILE A 96 -6.50 6.59 14.89
N VAL A 97 -7.19 7.09 15.91
CA VAL A 97 -7.97 8.34 15.85
C VAL A 97 -6.98 9.47 16.13
N LEU A 98 -6.77 10.36 15.16
CA LEU A 98 -5.98 11.59 15.37
C LEU A 98 -6.78 12.56 16.24
N SER A 99 -6.71 12.41 17.57
CA SER A 99 -7.25 13.38 18.53
C SER A 99 -6.41 14.66 18.57
N GLU A 100 -6.95 15.75 19.10
CA GLU A 100 -6.22 17.03 19.23
C GLU A 100 -4.93 16.88 20.06
N ASP A 101 -4.90 15.92 20.97
CA ASP A 101 -3.73 15.60 21.80
C ASP A 101 -2.67 14.75 21.07
N SER A 102 -2.95 14.30 19.84
CA SER A 102 -2.01 13.49 19.07
C SER A 102 -0.80 14.31 18.62
N PRO A 103 0.44 13.80 18.73
CA PRO A 103 1.64 14.48 18.24
C PRO A 103 1.57 14.86 16.76
N VAL A 104 0.88 14.06 15.95
CA VAL A 104 0.60 14.38 14.54
C VAL A 104 -0.33 15.58 14.43
N TYR A 105 -1.42 15.61 15.19
CA TYR A 105 -2.34 16.75 15.17
C TYR A 105 -1.65 18.05 15.61
N GLN A 106 -0.83 17.98 16.67
CA GLN A 106 -0.07 19.12 17.18
C GLN A 106 0.98 19.62 16.17
N ALA A 107 1.69 18.72 15.50
CA ALA A 107 2.63 19.07 14.44
C ALA A 107 1.93 19.72 13.23
N PHE A 108 0.76 19.21 12.85
CA PHE A 108 -0.08 19.81 11.80
C PHE A 108 -0.59 21.19 12.20
N SER A 109 -1.08 21.35 13.43
CA SER A 109 -1.55 22.63 13.96
C SER A 109 -0.44 23.69 13.97
N SER A 110 0.76 23.31 14.43
CA SER A 110 1.94 24.18 14.40
C SER A 110 2.37 24.55 12.97
N ALA A 111 2.20 23.65 11.99
CA ALA A 111 2.46 23.93 10.59
C ALA A 111 1.45 24.92 9.96
N ILE A 112 0.21 24.98 10.44
CA ILE A 112 -0.81 25.97 10.01
C ILE A 112 -0.38 27.39 10.42
N GLU A 113 0.32 27.54 11.55
CA GLU A 113 0.80 28.84 12.04
C GLU A 113 2.01 29.38 11.25
N HIS A 114 2.62 28.57 10.38
CA HIS A 114 3.72 29.01 9.53
C HIS A 114 3.20 29.78 8.29
N PRO A 115 3.76 30.98 8.00
CA PRO A 115 3.21 31.91 6.99
C PRO A 115 3.23 31.39 5.54
N ASN A 116 3.96 30.31 5.26
CA ASN A 116 4.14 29.76 3.91
C ASN A 116 3.36 28.46 3.66
N VAL A 117 2.53 28.03 4.60
CA VAL A 117 1.73 26.81 4.47
C VAL A 117 0.26 27.20 4.30
N ASN A 118 -0.34 26.77 3.19
CA ASN A 118 -1.76 27.01 2.94
C ASN A 118 -2.60 26.10 3.86
N PRO A 119 -3.44 26.67 4.75
CA PRO A 119 -4.27 25.89 5.68
C PRO A 119 -5.19 24.89 4.98
N GLU A 120 -5.64 25.19 3.76
CA GLU A 120 -6.54 24.31 3.01
C GLU A 120 -5.80 23.06 2.49
N HIS A 121 -4.51 23.17 2.14
CA HIS A 121 -3.71 22.02 1.75
C HIS A 121 -3.48 21.08 2.94
N LEU A 122 -3.22 21.62 4.13
CA LEU A 122 -3.07 20.84 5.36
C LEU A 122 -4.38 20.14 5.74
N ARG A 123 -5.52 20.82 5.59
CA ARG A 123 -6.84 20.23 5.81
C ARG A 123 -7.11 19.06 4.85
N GLN A 124 -6.74 19.19 3.58
CA GLN A 124 -6.83 18.11 2.61
C GLN A 124 -5.92 16.94 3.00
N VAL A 125 -4.69 17.19 3.44
CA VAL A 125 -3.80 16.12 3.94
C VAL A 125 -4.44 15.39 5.11
N LEU A 126 -5.02 16.11 6.09
CA LEU A 126 -5.68 15.51 7.25
C LEU A 126 -6.87 14.63 6.85
N ILE A 127 -7.72 15.08 5.91
CA ILE A 127 -8.83 14.29 5.38
C ILE A 127 -8.31 13.03 4.69
N LEU A 128 -7.26 13.16 3.88
CA LEU A 128 -6.63 12.04 3.18
C LEU A 128 -5.91 11.09 4.14
N LEU A 129 -5.36 11.58 5.25
CA LEU A 129 -4.75 10.77 6.32
C LEU A 129 -5.80 10.00 7.13
N GLN A 130 -6.99 10.58 7.30
CA GLN A 130 -8.12 9.95 7.99
C GLN A 130 -8.89 8.96 7.10
N THR A 131 -8.59 8.91 5.80
CA THR A 131 -9.24 7.99 4.86
C THR A 131 -8.49 6.66 4.80
N PRO A 132 -9.06 5.54 5.30
CA PRO A 132 -8.33 4.28 5.47
C PRO A 132 -7.75 3.72 4.16
N GLU A 133 -8.48 3.91 3.06
CA GLU A 133 -8.13 3.45 1.72
C GLU A 133 -7.07 4.33 1.04
N HIS A 134 -6.76 5.52 1.58
CA HIS A 134 -5.91 6.47 0.91
C HIS A 134 -4.42 6.19 1.18
N PRO A 135 -3.53 6.20 0.16
CA PRO A 135 -2.11 5.87 0.36
C PRO A 135 -1.38 6.72 1.41
N LEU A 136 -1.82 7.96 1.62
CA LEU A 136 -1.23 8.85 2.63
C LEU A 136 -1.55 8.45 4.06
N SER A 137 -2.71 7.84 4.33
CA SER A 137 -3.09 7.39 5.69
C SER A 137 -2.08 6.45 6.32
N ARG A 138 -1.25 5.82 5.49
CA ARG A 138 -0.21 4.87 5.86
C ARG A 138 1.13 5.52 6.20
N MET A 139 1.26 6.85 6.07
CA MET A 139 2.44 7.62 6.45
C MET A 139 2.34 8.21 7.86
N ILE A 140 1.27 7.91 8.60
CA ILE A 140 1.04 8.42 9.96
C ILE A 140 2.19 8.05 10.90
N ASP A 141 2.74 6.83 10.83
CA ASP A 141 3.86 6.41 11.69
C ASP A 141 5.14 7.21 11.42
N LEU A 142 5.44 7.45 10.14
CA LEU A 142 6.56 8.29 9.73
C LEU A 142 6.37 9.73 10.21
N LEU A 143 5.14 10.25 10.09
CA LEU A 143 4.75 11.57 10.61
C LEU A 143 4.81 11.65 12.14
N LEU A 144 4.60 10.54 12.86
CA LEU A 144 4.75 10.47 14.32
C LEU A 144 6.22 10.52 14.75
N GLU A 145 7.13 9.90 13.99
CA GLU A 145 8.57 9.84 14.31
C GLU A 145 9.32 11.12 13.91
N LYS A 146 9.02 11.68 12.74
CA LYS A 146 9.69 12.89 12.20
C LYS A 146 8.69 13.85 11.55
N PRO A 147 7.80 14.45 12.35
CA PRO A 147 6.66 15.21 11.84
C PRO A 147 7.06 16.32 10.87
N THR A 148 8.05 17.13 11.22
CA THR A 148 8.38 18.35 10.47
C THR A 148 9.02 18.07 9.11
N GLU A 149 10.01 17.18 9.05
CA GLU A 149 10.73 16.82 7.80
C GLU A 149 9.79 16.16 6.76
N ILE A 150 8.86 15.34 7.26
CA ILE A 150 7.95 14.57 6.41
C ILE A 150 6.73 15.39 6.01
N LEU A 151 6.24 16.30 6.87
CA LEU A 151 5.22 17.28 6.49
C LEU A 151 5.70 18.16 5.33
N GLU A 152 6.93 18.67 5.38
CA GLU A 152 7.44 19.53 4.31
C GLU A 152 7.49 18.79 2.97
N THR A 153 8.02 17.56 2.98
CA THR A 153 8.08 16.70 1.78
C THR A 153 6.68 16.38 1.22
N LEU A 154 5.70 16.13 2.10
CA LEU A 154 4.32 15.86 1.71
C LEU A 154 3.63 17.11 1.16
N LEU A 155 3.85 18.26 1.78
CA LEU A 155 3.32 19.55 1.33
C LEU A 155 3.87 19.92 -0.05
N GLU A 156 5.16 19.69 -0.31
CA GLU A 156 5.75 19.89 -1.65
C GLU A 156 5.10 18.96 -2.68
N ARG A 157 4.90 17.68 -2.34
CA ARG A 157 4.27 16.71 -3.24
C ARG A 157 2.82 17.06 -3.55
N LEU A 158 2.04 17.46 -2.55
CA LEU A 158 0.65 17.89 -2.73
C LEU A 158 0.53 19.20 -3.52
N ARG A 159 1.41 20.17 -3.29
CA ARG A 159 1.46 21.39 -4.11
C ARG A 159 1.70 21.05 -5.58
N PHE A 160 2.58 20.09 -5.86
CA PHE A 160 2.85 19.63 -7.22
C PHE A 160 1.63 18.94 -7.87
N GLU A 161 0.96 18.04 -7.16
CA GLU A 161 -0.25 17.35 -7.65
C GLU A 161 -1.42 18.32 -7.86
N LEU A 162 -1.62 19.29 -6.97
CA LEU A 162 -2.66 20.31 -7.11
C LEU A 162 -2.40 21.23 -8.31
N GLN A 163 -1.14 21.63 -8.55
CA GLN A 163 -0.77 22.38 -9.76
C GLN A 163 -1.00 21.59 -11.06
N LEU A 164 -0.91 20.26 -11.02
CA LEU A 164 -1.23 19.39 -12.16
C LEU A 164 -2.73 19.29 -12.43
N LEU A 165 -3.54 19.37 -11.38
CA LEU A 165 -5.00 19.35 -11.46
C LEU A 165 -5.59 20.69 -11.93
N GLU A 166 -4.99 21.82 -11.56
CA GLU A 166 -5.40 23.16 -12.00
C GLU A 166 -5.04 23.48 -13.46
N LYS A 167 -4.18 22.68 -14.09
CA LYS A 167 -3.76 22.83 -15.50
C LYS A 167 -4.56 21.97 -16.49
N LYS A 168 -5.61 21.28 -16.03
CA LYS A 168 -6.58 20.54 -16.86
C LYS A 168 -7.90 21.28 -16.91
#